data_AF-A0A661HXG1-F1
#
_entry.id   AF-A0A661HXG1-F1
#
_cell.length_a   1.000
_cell.length_b   1.000
_cell.length_c   1.000
_cell.angle_alpha   90.00
_cell.angle_beta   90.00
_cell.angle_gamma   90.00
#
_symmetry.space_group_name_H-M   'P 1'
#
loop_
_entity.id
_entity.type
_entity.pdbx_description
1 polymer ?
#
loop_
_entity_poly.entity_id
_entity_poly.type
_entity_poly.pdbx_seq_one_letter_code
_entity_poly.pdbx_strand_id
1 'polypeptide(L)'
;MASTAGITKTTLYKYIDYLSRAELIRHIPHEAKRFKSMRKPDKLYLANTNLFNALCINSDIGTKRETFFAAMSSFKHSIYYVDKGDFLLDEKITIEVGGEHKGFKQIKDIADSYVVADDIEIGSGNKIPL
;
A
#
# COMPACT_ATOMS: atom_id res chain seq x y z
N MET A 1 12.46 -10.61 -10.12
CA MET A 1 13.01 -9.23 -10.12
C MET A 1 14.52 -9.23 -10.38
N ALA A 2 15.39 -9.70 -9.48
CA ALA A 2 16.85 -9.58 -9.66
C ALA A 2 17.36 -10.27 -10.94
N SER A 3 16.95 -11.53 -11.16
CA SER A 3 17.24 -12.28 -12.40
C SER A 3 16.69 -11.58 -13.64
N THR A 4 15.46 -11.07 -13.60
CA THR A 4 14.84 -10.32 -14.70
C THR A 4 15.62 -9.07 -15.06
N ALA A 5 16.16 -8.37 -14.06
CA ALA A 5 16.97 -7.18 -14.23
C ALA A 5 18.46 -7.47 -14.51
N GLY A 6 18.87 -8.75 -14.59
CA GLY A 6 20.26 -9.13 -14.85
C GLY A 6 21.26 -8.74 -13.75
N ILE A 7 20.79 -8.53 -12.52
CA ILE A 7 21.62 -8.05 -11.40
C ILE A 7 21.53 -8.95 -10.16
N THR A 8 22.48 -8.78 -9.23
CA THR A 8 22.46 -9.49 -7.95
C THR A 8 21.31 -9.01 -7.06
N LYS A 9 20.85 -9.88 -6.13
CA LYS A 9 19.83 -9.52 -5.14
C LYS A 9 20.26 -8.32 -4.28
N THR A 10 21.53 -8.28 -3.90
CA THR A 10 22.11 -7.18 -3.10
C THR A 10 22.06 -5.86 -3.87
N THR A 11 22.41 -5.86 -5.15
CA THR A 11 22.33 -4.66 -6.00
C THR A 11 20.88 -4.20 -6.17
N LEU A 12 19.95 -5.13 -6.41
CA LEU A 12 18.53 -4.80 -6.54
C LEU A 12 17.99 -4.11 -5.28
N TYR A 13 18.30 -4.62 -4.09
CA TYR A 13 17.86 -3.98 -2.84
C TYR A 13 18.45 -2.59 -2.65
N LYS A 14 19.71 -2.37 -3.03
CA LYS A 14 20.31 -1.02 -3.03
C LYS A 14 19.55 -0.08 -3.96
N TYR A 15 19.13 -0.54 -5.14
CA TYR A 15 18.36 0.30 -6.05
C TYR A 15 16.95 0.60 -5.54
N ILE A 16 16.27 -0.38 -4.93
CA ILE A 16 14.98 -0.14 -4.28
C ILE A 16 15.13 0.91 -3.18
N ASP A 17 16.18 0.82 -2.35
CA ASP A 17 16.49 1.84 -1.33
C ASP A 17 16.71 3.23 -1.96
N TYR A 18 17.54 3.31 -3.00
CA TYR A 18 17.83 4.58 -3.68
C TYR A 18 16.58 5.20 -4.31
N LEU A 19 15.74 4.41 -4.98
CA LEU A 19 14.48 4.88 -5.57
C LEU A 19 13.48 5.30 -4.48
N SER A 20 13.46 4.62 -3.33
CA SER A 20 12.61 4.99 -2.20
C SER A 20 13.06 6.32 -1.58
N ARG A 21 14.38 6.53 -1.41
CA ARG A 21 14.95 7.78 -0.91
C ARG A 21 14.80 8.95 -1.87
N ALA A 22 14.73 8.66 -3.18
CA ALA A 22 14.45 9.63 -4.22
C ALA A 22 12.96 9.92 -4.40
N GLU A 23 12.09 9.34 -3.55
CA GLU A 23 10.63 9.51 -3.63
C GLU A 23 10.03 9.14 -4.99
N LEU A 24 10.59 8.10 -5.64
CA LEU A 24 10.03 7.54 -6.87
C LEU A 24 9.14 6.33 -6.58
N ILE A 25 9.55 5.52 -5.61
CA ILE A 25 8.79 4.37 -5.16
C ILE A 25 8.58 4.43 -3.66
N ARG A 26 7.58 3.70 -3.19
CA ARG A 26 7.30 3.49 -1.78
C ARG A 26 7.36 2.00 -1.48
N HIS A 27 8.21 1.64 -0.53
CA HIS A 27 8.35 0.27 -0.04
C HIS A 27 7.40 0.03 1.13
N ILE A 28 6.46 -0.90 0.95
CA ILE A 28 5.49 -1.30 1.98
C ILE A 28 5.78 -2.75 2.37
N PRO A 29 6.38 -2.98 3.55
CA PRO A 29 6.70 -4.33 4.00
C PRO A 29 5.46 -5.09 4.47
N HIS A 30 5.52 -6.42 4.42
CA HIS A 30 4.49 -7.25 5.06
C HIS A 30 4.60 -7.16 6.59
N GLU A 31 3.48 -7.13 7.31
CA GLU A 31 3.51 -7.12 8.79
C GLU A 31 4.32 -8.28 9.42
N ALA A 32 4.34 -9.47 8.79
CA ALA A 32 5.00 -10.66 9.35
C ALA A 32 6.52 -10.49 9.47
N LYS A 33 7.11 -9.55 8.72
CA LYS A 33 8.54 -9.23 8.82
C LYS A 33 8.90 -8.55 10.14
N ARG A 34 7.94 -7.92 10.82
CA ARG A 34 8.11 -7.42 12.20
C ARG A 34 8.47 -8.56 13.17
N PHE A 35 7.95 -9.75 12.91
CA PHE A 35 8.22 -10.97 13.68
C PHE A 35 9.34 -11.83 13.07
N LYS A 36 10.27 -11.22 12.33
CA LYS A 36 11.43 -11.87 11.68
C LYS A 36 11.08 -12.90 10.58
N SER A 37 9.82 -12.95 10.12
CA SER A 37 9.46 -13.79 8.97
C SER A 37 9.90 -13.15 7.66
N MET A 38 11.08 -13.51 7.15
CA MET A 38 11.67 -12.92 5.94
C MET A 38 11.12 -13.47 4.61
N ARG A 39 10.16 -14.42 4.65
CA ARG A 39 9.73 -15.14 3.44
C ARG A 39 8.69 -14.40 2.60
N LYS A 40 7.91 -13.50 3.21
CA LYS A 40 6.90 -12.73 2.47
C LYS A 40 7.59 -11.69 1.57
N PRO A 41 7.12 -11.49 0.32
CA PRO A 41 7.60 -10.39 -0.50
C PRO A 41 7.23 -9.04 0.14
N ASP A 42 7.70 -7.94 -0.44
CA ASP A 42 7.20 -6.61 -0.09
C ASP A 42 6.37 -6.08 -1.24
N LYS A 43 5.43 -5.18 -0.93
CA LYS A 43 4.73 -4.41 -1.96
C LYS A 43 5.55 -3.16 -2.29
N LEU A 44 5.57 -2.80 -3.57
CA LEU A 44 6.16 -1.56 -4.07
C LEU A 44 5.07 -0.76 -4.76
N TYR A 45 4.88 0.49 -4.34
CA TYR A 45 4.02 1.47 -4.99
C TYR A 45 4.86 2.57 -5.62
N LEU A 46 4.30 3.36 -6.54
CA LEU A 46 4.87 4.67 -6.84
C LEU A 46 4.75 5.56 -5.59
N ALA A 47 5.67 6.50 -5.39
CA ALA A 47 5.67 7.30 -4.18
C ALA A 47 4.47 8.27 -4.08
N ASN A 48 3.89 8.65 -5.22
CA ASN A 48 2.78 9.60 -5.37
C ASN A 48 1.98 9.28 -6.65
N THR A 49 0.69 9.64 -6.68
CA THR A 49 -0.23 9.34 -7.79
C THR A 49 0.06 10.09 -9.10
N ASN A 50 0.67 11.27 -9.05
CA ASN A 50 1.09 12.03 -10.23
C ASN A 50 2.16 11.28 -11.03
N LEU A 51 2.97 10.44 -10.37
CA LEU A 51 3.99 9.63 -11.06
C LEU A 51 3.38 8.65 -12.06
N PHE A 52 2.14 8.20 -11.87
CA PHE A 52 1.45 7.38 -12.89
C PHE A 52 1.29 8.14 -14.21
N ASN A 53 1.05 9.46 -14.18
CA ASN A 53 0.87 10.26 -15.38
C ASN A 53 2.20 10.45 -16.14
N ALA A 54 3.33 10.37 -15.45
CA ALA A 54 4.66 10.53 -16.05
C ALA A 54 5.29 9.20 -16.49
N LEU A 55 5.06 8.12 -15.73
CA LEU A 55 5.80 6.87 -15.84
C LEU A 55 4.97 5.71 -16.39
N CYS A 56 3.65 5.85 -16.50
CA CYS A 56 2.76 4.78 -16.92
C CYS A 56 1.89 5.19 -18.10
N ILE A 57 1.82 4.31 -19.12
CA ILE A 57 0.90 4.48 -20.25
C ILE A 57 -0.54 4.20 -19.79
N ASN A 58 -0.71 3.15 -18.98
CA ASN A 58 -1.98 2.77 -18.37
C ASN A 58 -1.78 2.57 -16.88
N SER A 59 -2.81 2.89 -16.09
CA SER A 59 -2.81 2.73 -14.64
C SER A 59 -4.16 2.20 -14.19
N ASP A 60 -4.16 1.20 -13.32
CA ASP A 60 -5.37 0.73 -12.66
C ASP A 60 -5.83 1.72 -11.58
N ILE A 61 -7.14 1.98 -11.51
CA ILE A 61 -7.71 2.95 -10.55
C ILE A 61 -7.60 2.44 -9.11
N GLY A 62 -7.73 1.13 -8.88
CA GLY A 62 -7.52 0.54 -7.55
C GLY A 62 -6.10 0.78 -7.07
N THR A 63 -5.12 0.54 -7.94
CA THR A 63 -3.70 0.81 -7.67
C THR A 63 -3.43 2.29 -7.37
N LYS A 64 -4.08 3.21 -8.09
CA LYS A 64 -4.00 4.65 -7.81
C LYS A 64 -4.56 5.01 -6.43
N ARG A 65 -5.70 4.44 -6.04
CA ARG A 65 -6.33 4.65 -4.72
C ARG A 65 -5.45 4.14 -3.59
N GLU A 66 -4.94 2.91 -3.72
CA GLU A 66 -3.99 2.34 -2.77
C GLU A 66 -2.71 3.17 -2.67
N THR A 67 -2.19 3.65 -3.80
CA THR A 67 -1.00 4.53 -3.82
C THR A 67 -1.27 5.86 -3.13
N PHE A 68 -2.44 6.47 -3.35
CA PHE A 68 -2.84 7.69 -2.69
C PHE A 68 -2.90 7.49 -1.17
N PHE A 69 -3.63 6.46 -0.72
CA PHE A 69 -3.71 6.11 0.70
C PHE A 69 -2.32 5.91 1.31
N ALA A 70 -1.49 5.07 0.69
CA ALA A 70 -0.15 4.80 1.17
C ALA A 70 0.71 6.07 1.23
N ALA A 71 0.63 6.95 0.23
CA ALA A 71 1.38 8.20 0.22
C ALA A 71 0.94 9.14 1.36
N MET A 72 -0.37 9.30 1.58
CA MET A 72 -0.91 10.20 2.60
C MET A 72 -0.67 9.68 4.02
N SER A 73 -0.88 8.38 4.26
CA SER A 73 -0.73 7.79 5.61
C SER A 73 0.72 7.64 6.03
N SER A 74 1.63 7.30 5.11
CA SER A 74 3.05 7.06 5.44
C SER A 74 3.78 8.29 5.99
N PHE A 75 3.22 9.50 5.84
CA PHE A 75 3.84 10.72 6.34
C PHE A 75 3.90 10.76 7.87
N LYS A 76 2.90 10.17 8.55
CA LYS A 76 2.80 10.17 10.03
C LYS A 76 2.62 8.80 10.65
N HIS A 77 2.24 7.80 9.86
CA HIS A 77 1.89 6.48 10.35
C HIS A 77 2.78 5.41 9.75
N SER A 78 3.04 4.38 10.53
CA SER A 78 3.63 3.15 10.00
C SER A 78 2.56 2.38 9.22
N ILE A 79 2.97 1.84 8.08
CA ILE A 79 2.10 1.14 7.14
C ILE A 79 2.75 -0.18 6.75
N TYR A 80 1.97 -1.23 6.87
CA TYR A 80 2.31 -2.57 6.40
C TYR A 80 1.20 -3.06 5.48
N TYR A 81 1.49 -4.05 4.64
CA TYR A 81 0.42 -4.82 4.02
C TYR A 81 0.19 -6.13 4.79
N VAL A 82 -1.03 -6.67 4.64
CA VAL A 82 -1.54 -7.83 5.37
C VAL A 82 -2.12 -8.87 4.41
N ASP A 83 -2.38 -10.08 4.91
CA ASP A 83 -3.00 -11.15 4.12
C ASP A 83 -4.53 -10.97 3.96
N LYS A 84 -5.17 -10.18 4.84
CA LYS A 84 -6.59 -9.80 4.76
C LYS A 84 -6.73 -8.29 5.00
N GLY A 85 -7.21 -7.56 3.99
CA GLY A 85 -7.09 -6.11 3.95
C GLY A 85 -5.97 -5.67 3.02
N ASP A 86 -5.89 -4.38 2.76
CA ASP A 86 -4.83 -3.79 1.94
C ASP A 86 -3.65 -3.31 2.80
N PHE A 87 -3.95 -2.68 3.94
CA PHE A 87 -2.97 -2.08 4.82
C PHE A 87 -3.25 -2.32 6.32
N LEU A 88 -2.20 -2.26 7.12
CA LEU A 88 -2.23 -2.19 8.58
C LEU A 88 -1.52 -0.91 9.01
N LEU A 89 -2.27 0.02 9.60
CA LEU A 89 -1.78 1.27 10.16
C LEU A 89 -1.42 1.09 11.62
N ASP A 90 -0.23 1.54 11.99
CA ASP A 90 0.27 1.57 13.38
C ASP A 90 0.06 0.25 14.12
N GLU A 91 0.17 -0.85 13.38
CA GLU A 91 0.11 -2.22 13.89
C GLU A 91 -1.24 -2.57 14.56
N LYS A 92 -2.28 -1.76 14.29
CA LYS A 92 -3.57 -1.82 15.00
C LYS A 92 -4.76 -1.79 14.05
N ILE A 93 -4.76 -0.87 13.10
CA ILE A 93 -5.95 -0.57 12.29
C ILE A 93 -5.82 -1.22 10.93
N THR A 94 -6.74 -2.12 10.59
CA THR A 94 -6.76 -2.76 9.26
C THR A 94 -7.58 -1.93 8.29
N ILE A 95 -7.01 -1.65 7.13
CA ILE A 95 -7.62 -0.81 6.10
C ILE A 95 -7.84 -1.61 4.84
N GLU A 96 -9.04 -1.48 4.28
CA GLU A 96 -9.40 -1.92 2.94
C GLU A 96 -9.68 -0.68 2.08
N VAL A 97 -8.94 -0.50 0.98
CA VAL A 97 -9.11 0.63 0.07
C VAL A 97 -9.97 0.21 -1.13
N GLY A 98 -10.81 1.11 -1.64
CA GLY A 98 -11.57 0.84 -2.86
C GLY A 98 -12.39 2.03 -3.34
N GLY A 99 -13.31 1.79 -4.27
CA GLY A 99 -14.28 2.81 -4.72
C GLY A 99 -15.53 2.85 -3.86
N GLU A 100 -16.51 3.65 -4.30
CA GLU A 100 -17.76 3.91 -3.56
C GLU A 100 -18.52 2.63 -3.14
N HIS A 101 -18.44 1.56 -3.91
CA HIS A 101 -19.15 0.31 -3.64
C HIS A 101 -18.30 -0.70 -2.85
N LYS A 102 -17.09 -0.34 -2.42
CA LYS A 102 -16.27 -1.22 -1.60
C LYS A 102 -16.97 -1.48 -0.28
N GLY A 103 -17.15 -2.77 0.04
CA GLY A 103 -17.78 -3.24 1.27
C GLY A 103 -16.80 -4.00 2.16
N PHE A 104 -17.26 -4.40 3.34
CA PHE A 104 -16.43 -4.99 4.40
C PHE A 104 -16.07 -6.47 4.18
N LYS A 105 -16.34 -7.06 3.01
CA LYS A 105 -16.23 -8.53 2.81
C LYS A 105 -14.86 -9.09 3.19
N GLN A 106 -13.77 -8.37 2.89
CA GLN A 106 -12.40 -8.81 3.19
C GLN A 106 -12.05 -8.70 4.68
N ILE A 107 -12.64 -7.73 5.38
CA ILE A 107 -12.27 -7.33 6.75
C ILE A 107 -13.40 -7.54 7.77
N LYS A 108 -14.48 -8.23 7.40
CA LYS A 108 -15.73 -8.35 8.18
C LYS A 108 -15.56 -8.86 9.61
N ASP A 109 -14.58 -9.73 9.85
CA ASP A 109 -14.32 -10.37 11.15
C ASP A 109 -13.03 -9.83 11.79
N ILE A 110 -12.52 -8.69 11.32
CA ILE A 110 -11.31 -8.04 11.82
C ILE A 110 -11.73 -6.84 12.68
N ALA A 111 -11.37 -6.88 13.96
CA ALA A 111 -11.56 -5.75 14.86
C ALA A 111 -10.75 -4.53 14.40
N ASP A 112 -11.22 -3.32 14.74
CA ASP A 112 -10.55 -2.06 14.38
C ASP A 112 -10.21 -1.98 12.88
N SER A 113 -11.19 -2.32 12.05
CA SER A 113 -11.06 -2.32 10.59
C SER A 113 -11.99 -1.32 9.91
N TYR A 114 -11.48 -0.70 8.84
CA TYR A 114 -12.17 0.36 8.11
C TYR A 114 -12.08 0.15 6.60
N VAL A 115 -13.15 0.51 5.90
CA VAL A 115 -13.13 0.69 4.45
C VAL A 115 -12.83 2.15 4.17
N VAL A 116 -11.77 2.42 3.42
CA VAL A 116 -11.43 3.73 2.91
C VAL A 116 -11.87 3.78 1.44
N ALA A 117 -12.95 4.50 1.16
CA ALA A 117 -13.61 4.48 -0.13
C ALA A 117 -13.46 5.81 -0.87
N ASP A 118 -13.02 5.72 -2.11
CA ASP A 118 -13.07 6.80 -3.09
C ASP A 118 -14.50 7.05 -3.57
N ASP A 119 -14.74 8.22 -4.17
CA ASP A 119 -16.04 8.65 -4.71
C ASP A 119 -17.17 8.77 -3.66
N ILE A 120 -16.84 9.05 -2.40
CA ILE A 120 -17.81 9.42 -1.35
C ILE A 120 -17.40 10.69 -0.61
N GLU A 121 -18.36 11.54 -0.25
CA GLU A 121 -18.08 12.80 0.47
C GLU A 121 -18.22 12.65 2.00
N ILE A 122 -19.10 11.77 2.45
CA ILE A 122 -19.47 11.60 3.85
C ILE A 122 -19.28 10.14 4.25
N GLY A 123 -18.51 9.91 5.30
CA GLY A 123 -18.33 8.59 5.90
C GLY A 123 -19.54 8.14 6.72
N SER A 124 -19.67 6.84 6.90
CA SER A 124 -20.71 6.23 7.75
C SER A 124 -20.18 4.98 8.45
N GLY A 125 -20.24 4.98 9.78
CA GLY A 125 -19.65 3.91 10.61
C GLY A 125 -18.15 3.75 10.31
N ASN A 126 -17.72 2.52 10.03
CA ASN A 126 -16.33 2.21 9.72
C ASN A 126 -15.97 2.39 8.24
N LYS A 127 -16.82 3.06 7.46
CA LYS A 127 -16.50 3.43 6.08
C LYS A 127 -16.23 4.92 6.00
N ILE A 128 -15.01 5.28 5.62
CA ILE A 128 -14.55 6.67 5.56
C ILE A 128 -14.14 7.06 4.13
N PRO A 129 -14.26 8.33 3.74
CA PRO A 129 -13.74 8.81 2.46
C PRO A 129 -12.23 8.61 2.33
N LEU A 130 -11.78 8.28 1.12
CA LEU A 130 -10.36 8.26 0.73
C LEU A 130 -9.77 9.66 0.64
#